data_AF-A0A660XJ40-F1
#
_entry.id   AF-A0A660XJ40-F1
#
_cell.length_a   1.000
_cell.length_b   1.000
_cell.length_c   1.000
_cell.angle_alpha   90.00
_cell.angle_beta   90.00
_cell.angle_gamma   90.00
#
_symmetry.space_group_name_H-M   'P 1'
#
loop_
_entity.id
_entity.type
_entity.pdbx_description
1 polymer ?
#
loop_
_entity_poly.entity_id
_entity_poly.type
_entity_poly.pdbx_seq_one_letter_code
_entity_poly.pdbx_strand_id
1 'polypeptide(L)'
;DILTFAKKKPVFGTCAGLILLGKGVGDPRVHQFELMDVTVSRNAYGSQKDSFVDDLILKFDPENPFHAVFIRAPLIEKTGKDIRVLATCDNKPVLIESVLYLGASFHPELTLDSRIHAYFINKTKEIKNGKRFL
;
A
#
# COMPACT_ATOMS: atom_id res chain seq x y z
N ASP A 1 4.70 20.51 6.84
CA ASP A 1 5.44 19.53 6.01
C ASP A 1 4.62 18.25 5.87
N ILE A 2 5.08 17.30 5.04
CA ILE A 2 4.35 16.05 4.75
C ILE A 2 4.12 15.18 6.00
N LEU A 3 5.06 15.14 6.95
CA LEU A 3 4.92 14.35 8.18
C LEU A 3 3.84 14.96 9.08
N THR A 4 3.83 16.29 9.21
CA THR A 4 2.79 16.99 9.97
C THR A 4 1.39 16.73 9.40
N PHE A 5 1.26 16.69 8.07
CA PHE A 5 0.00 16.34 7.42
C PHE A 5 -0.39 14.88 7.68
N ALA A 6 0.53 13.95 7.41
CA ALA A 6 0.26 12.52 7.45
C ALA A 6 -0.12 12.01 8.85
N LYS A 7 0.40 12.64 9.91
CA LYS A 7 0.00 12.32 11.30
C LYS A 7 -1.47 12.58 11.61
N LYS A 8 -2.17 13.39 10.81
CA LYS A 8 -3.56 13.80 11.07
C LYS A 8 -4.52 13.51 9.92
N LYS A 9 -4.00 13.18 8.74
CA LYS A 9 -4.77 13.08 7.50
C LYS A 9 -4.43 11.80 6.76
N PRO A 10 -5.40 11.21 6.04
CA PRO A 10 -5.15 9.99 5.31
C PRO A 10 -4.10 10.19 4.22
N VAL A 11 -3.24 9.18 4.02
CA VAL A 11 -2.22 9.17 2.97
C VAL A 11 -2.25 7.83 2.25
N PHE A 12 -2.15 7.87 0.92
CA PHE A 12 -2.02 6.69 0.08
C PHE A 12 -0.63 6.66 -0.54
N GLY A 13 0.19 5.66 -0.15
CA GLY A 13 1.50 5.41 -0.74
C GLY A 13 1.43 4.30 -1.77
N THR A 14 1.69 4.61 -3.04
CA THR A 14 1.80 3.64 -4.14
C THR A 14 3.27 3.43 -4.50
N CYS A 15 3.66 2.16 -4.73
CA CYS A 15 5.02 1.76 -5.08
C CYS A 15 6.09 2.38 -4.15
N ALA A 16 6.89 3.35 -4.62
CA ALA A 16 7.87 4.05 -3.79
C ALA A 16 7.26 4.79 -2.59
N GLY A 17 6.01 5.25 -2.69
CA GLY A 17 5.26 5.83 -1.58
C GLY A 17 5.02 4.84 -0.44
N LEU A 18 4.85 3.55 -0.73
CA LEU A 18 4.75 2.52 0.31
C LEU A 18 6.07 2.37 1.08
N ILE A 19 7.21 2.46 0.40
CA ILE A 19 8.53 2.45 1.06
C ILE A 19 8.65 3.65 2.01
N LEU A 20 8.20 4.83 1.60
CA LEU A 20 8.23 6.03 2.44
C LEU A 20 7.31 5.91 3.67
N LEU A 21 6.14 5.28 3.54
CA LEU A 21 5.21 5.11 4.66
C LEU A 21 5.68 4.10 5.70
N GLY A 22 6.38 3.04 5.27
CA GLY A 22 6.79 1.94 6.13
C GLY A 22 8.02 2.22 6.99
N LYS A 23 8.58 1.14 7.51
CA LYS A 23 9.88 1.06 8.18
C LYS A 23 10.88 0.46 7.19
N GLY A 24 12.06 1.06 7.11
CA GLY A 24 13.12 0.56 6.25
C GLY A 24 13.78 -0.71 6.78
N VAL A 25 14.41 -1.45 5.87
CA VAL A 25 15.40 -2.50 6.18
C VAL A 25 16.81 -1.93 6.45
N GLY A 26 16.92 -0.64 6.79
CA GLY A 26 18.19 0.02 7.07
C GLY A 26 18.97 0.54 5.86
N ASP A 27 18.32 0.85 4.72
CA ASP A 27 18.97 1.56 3.61
C ASP A 27 19.17 3.05 3.98
N PRO A 28 20.42 3.52 4.23
CA PRO A 28 20.67 4.89 4.71
C PRO A 28 20.33 5.96 3.67
N ARG A 29 20.08 5.58 2.41
CA ARG A 29 19.73 6.52 1.33
C ARG A 29 18.27 6.95 1.35
N VAL A 30 17.41 6.24 2.09
CA VAL A 30 15.97 6.52 2.15
C VAL A 30 15.58 6.78 3.58
N HIS A 31 15.21 8.02 3.89
CA HIS A 31 14.60 8.36 5.16
C HIS A 31 13.10 8.02 5.09
N GLN A 32 12.71 6.88 5.66
CA GLN A 32 11.29 6.54 5.78
C GLN A 32 10.60 7.43 6.82
N PHE A 33 9.29 7.56 6.68
CA PHE A 33 8.46 8.35 7.60
C PHE A 33 8.02 7.56 8.83
N GLU A 34 8.16 6.23 8.80
CA GLU A 34 7.79 5.32 9.91
C GLU A 34 6.35 5.50 10.38
N LEU A 35 5.45 5.84 9.46
CA LEU A 35 4.05 6.11 9.76
C LEU A 35 3.22 4.82 9.83
N MET A 36 3.67 3.77 9.16
CA MET A 36 2.99 2.48 9.07
C MET A 36 3.93 1.38 9.60
N ASP A 37 3.41 0.52 10.50
CA ASP A 37 4.18 -0.60 11.07
C ASP A 37 4.32 -1.75 10.05
N VAL A 38 5.12 -1.52 9.01
CA VAL A 38 5.37 -2.47 7.93
C VAL A 38 6.82 -2.39 7.51
N THR A 39 7.51 -3.52 7.40
CA THR A 39 8.88 -3.59 6.87
C THR A 39 8.81 -3.77 5.36
N VAL A 40 9.41 -2.84 4.62
CA VAL A 40 9.37 -2.80 3.16
C VAL A 40 10.77 -2.82 2.57
N SER A 41 11.04 -3.80 1.73
CA SER A 41 12.31 -3.94 0.99
C SER A 41 12.16 -3.44 -0.45
N ARG A 42 13.20 -2.79 -0.97
CA ARG A 42 13.23 -2.24 -2.34
C ARG A 42 13.55 -3.36 -3.33
N ASN A 43 12.87 -3.37 -4.48
CA ASN A 43 13.25 -4.17 -5.65
C ASN A 43 13.50 -5.67 -5.36
N ALA A 44 12.74 -6.29 -4.44
CA ALA A 44 13.01 -7.65 -4.00
C ALA A 44 12.39 -8.75 -4.89
N TYR A 45 11.70 -8.38 -5.97
CA TYR A 45 11.19 -9.35 -6.96
C TYR A 45 12.27 -9.79 -7.99
N GLY A 46 13.49 -9.23 -7.93
CA GLY A 46 14.66 -9.66 -8.72
C GLY A 46 14.74 -9.05 -10.13
N SER A 47 15.92 -9.16 -10.76
CA SER A 47 16.27 -8.54 -12.06
C SER A 47 15.55 -9.12 -13.30
N GLN A 48 14.75 -10.17 -13.13
CA GLN A 48 13.96 -10.78 -14.22
C GLN A 48 12.45 -10.47 -14.10
N LYS A 49 11.98 -9.92 -12.97
CA LYS A 49 10.59 -9.49 -12.75
C LYS A 49 10.51 -7.98 -12.54
N ASP A 50 11.26 -7.21 -13.33
CA ASP A 50 11.29 -5.75 -13.18
C ASP A 50 9.94 -5.10 -13.48
N SER A 51 9.07 -5.76 -14.24
CA SER A 51 7.66 -5.37 -14.37
C SER A 51 6.80 -6.58 -14.74
N PHE A 52 5.62 -6.69 -14.15
CA PHE A 52 4.64 -7.72 -14.49
C PHE A 52 3.22 -7.23 -14.19
N VAL A 53 2.23 -7.97 -14.68
CA VAL A 53 0.81 -7.75 -14.39
C VAL A 53 0.25 -9.00 -13.75
N ASP A 54 -0.60 -8.85 -12.76
CA ASP A 54 -1.29 -9.97 -12.11
C ASP A 54 -2.68 -9.55 -11.61
N ASP A 55 -3.55 -10.54 -11.45
CA ASP A 55 -4.94 -10.34 -11.06
C ASP A 55 -5.08 -10.50 -9.54
N LEU A 56 -5.48 -9.41 -8.88
CA LEU A 56 -5.60 -9.37 -7.44
C LEU A 56 -7.06 -9.55 -7.01
N ILE A 57 -7.30 -10.49 -6.10
CA ILE A 57 -8.55 -10.54 -5.35
C ILE A 57 -8.49 -9.50 -4.24
N LEU A 58 -9.35 -8.48 -4.35
CA LEU A 58 -9.47 -7.42 -3.36
C LEU A 58 -10.45 -7.86 -2.27
N LYS A 59 -10.07 -7.81 -0.99
CA LYS A 59 -10.95 -8.23 0.11
C LYS A 59 -12.28 -7.47 0.20
N PHE A 60 -12.32 -6.24 -0.32
CA PHE A 60 -13.54 -5.42 -0.36
C PHE A 60 -14.35 -5.62 -1.64
N ASP A 61 -13.86 -6.41 -2.59
CA ASP A 61 -14.50 -6.73 -3.86
C ASP A 61 -14.00 -8.10 -4.39
N PRO A 62 -14.35 -9.21 -3.71
CA PRO A 62 -13.73 -10.51 -3.94
C PRO A 62 -14.14 -11.17 -5.28
N GLU A 63 -15.28 -10.79 -5.84
CA GLU A 63 -15.83 -11.39 -7.06
C GLU A 63 -15.28 -10.77 -8.35
N ASN A 64 -14.59 -9.64 -8.25
CA ASN A 64 -14.13 -8.88 -9.41
C ASN A 64 -12.61 -8.64 -9.30
N PRO A 65 -11.77 -9.51 -9.89
CA PRO A 65 -10.33 -9.35 -9.86
C PRO A 65 -9.88 -7.98 -10.40
N PHE A 66 -8.82 -7.45 -9.80
CA PHE A 66 -8.20 -6.19 -10.21
C PHE A 66 -6.89 -6.45 -10.95
N HIS A 67 -6.80 -6.02 -12.20
CA HIS A 67 -5.58 -6.11 -13.02
C HIS A 67 -4.51 -5.13 -12.51
N ALA A 68 -3.57 -5.62 -11.70
CA ALA A 68 -2.54 -4.80 -11.05
C ALA A 68 -1.25 -4.75 -11.87
N VAL A 69 -0.70 -3.54 -12.02
CA VAL A 69 0.56 -3.28 -12.72
C VAL A 69 1.70 -3.11 -11.72
N PHE A 70 2.63 -4.06 -11.70
CA PHE A 70 3.82 -4.03 -10.85
C PHE A 70 5.02 -3.54 -11.66
N ILE A 71 5.66 -2.45 -11.22
CA ILE A 71 6.88 -1.91 -11.84
C ILE A 71 7.91 -1.73 -10.75
N ARG A 72 8.97 -2.55 -10.76
CA ARG A 72 10.02 -2.61 -9.74
C ARG A 72 9.44 -2.58 -8.33
N ALA A 73 8.39 -3.38 -8.15
CA ALA A 73 7.55 -3.31 -6.97
C ALA A 73 8.35 -3.58 -5.69
N PRO A 74 8.14 -2.80 -4.62
CA PRO A 74 8.68 -3.15 -3.32
C PRO A 74 8.02 -4.41 -2.76
N LEU A 75 8.72 -5.07 -1.85
CA LEU A 75 8.22 -6.23 -1.13
C LEU A 75 7.87 -5.85 0.31
N ILE A 76 6.65 -6.19 0.74
CA ILE A 76 6.26 -6.15 2.15
C ILE A 76 6.77 -7.44 2.81
N GLU A 77 7.80 -7.32 3.64
CA GLU A 77 8.44 -8.46 4.32
C GLU A 77 7.72 -8.83 5.62
N LYS A 78 7.23 -7.82 6.34
CA LYS A 78 6.57 -8.00 7.64
C LYS A 78 5.51 -6.94 7.85
N THR A 79 4.38 -7.36 8.42
CA THR A 79 3.30 -6.47 8.85
C THR A 79 3.17 -6.46 10.37
N GLY A 80 2.92 -5.29 10.94
CA GLY A 80 2.51 -5.12 12.32
C GLY A 80 1.09 -5.61 12.60
N LYS A 81 0.68 -5.59 13.87
CA LYS A 81 -0.65 -6.06 14.31
C LYS A 81 -1.79 -5.20 13.79
N ASP A 82 -1.55 -3.91 13.63
CA ASP A 82 -2.56 -2.92 13.22
C ASP A 82 -2.68 -2.79 11.69
N ILE A 83 -2.02 -3.68 10.94
CA ILE A 83 -2.03 -3.69 9.48
C ILE A 83 -3.03 -4.72 8.99
N ARG A 84 -4.03 -4.25 8.23
CA ARG A 84 -4.96 -5.12 7.52
C ARG A 84 -4.48 -5.34 6.09
N VAL A 85 -4.24 -6.58 5.73
CA VAL A 85 -3.95 -6.98 4.34
C VAL A 85 -5.26 -7.01 3.56
N LEU A 86 -5.34 -6.26 2.46
CA LEU A 86 -6.50 -6.14 1.57
C LEU A 86 -6.34 -6.96 0.27
N ALA A 87 -5.11 -7.23 -0.16
CA ALA A 87 -4.82 -8.13 -1.28
C ALA A 87 -3.43 -8.74 -1.17
N THR A 88 -3.25 -9.92 -1.76
CA THR A 88 -1.98 -10.66 -1.83
C THR A 88 -1.68 -11.09 -3.26
N CYS A 89 -0.40 -11.14 -3.63
CA CYS A 89 0.14 -11.74 -4.85
C CYS A 89 1.25 -12.71 -4.43
N ASP A 90 1.28 -13.94 -4.95
CA ASP A 90 2.21 -14.99 -4.53
C ASP A 90 2.26 -15.22 -3.00
N ASN A 91 1.09 -15.16 -2.33
CA ASN A 91 0.94 -15.22 -0.85
C ASN A 91 1.62 -14.08 -0.07
N LYS A 92 2.05 -13.01 -0.75
CA LYS A 92 2.67 -11.84 -0.13
C LYS A 92 1.72 -10.65 -0.14
N PRO A 93 1.65 -9.84 0.93
CA PRO A 93 0.83 -8.63 0.94
C PRO A 93 1.25 -7.65 -0.18
N VAL A 94 0.27 -7.10 -0.90
CA VAL A 94 0.50 -6.11 -1.96
C VAL A 94 -0.42 -4.89 -1.87
N LEU A 95 -1.55 -5.01 -1.17
CA LEU A 95 -2.41 -3.90 -0.76
C LEU A 95 -2.68 -4.03 0.74
N ILE A 96 -2.33 -3.02 1.50
CA ILE A 96 -2.44 -3.00 2.97
C ILE A 96 -3.03 -1.68 3.44
N GLU A 97 -3.74 -1.71 4.57
CA GLU A 97 -4.22 -0.50 5.22
C GLU A 97 -3.93 -0.50 6.73
N SER A 98 -3.86 0.72 7.28
CA SER A 98 -4.03 0.98 8.71
C SER A 98 -5.10 2.08 8.88
N VAL A 99 -5.21 2.68 10.06
CA VAL A 99 -6.23 3.71 10.35
C VAL A 99 -6.16 4.85 9.33
N LEU A 100 -5.02 5.50 9.17
CA LEU A 100 -4.86 6.66 8.27
C LEU A 100 -4.27 6.29 6.91
N TYR A 101 -3.61 5.14 6.79
CA TYR A 101 -2.74 4.89 5.63
C TYR A 101 -3.29 3.76 4.76
N LEU A 102 -3.16 3.96 3.45
CA LEU A 102 -3.29 2.90 2.45
C LEU A 102 -1.93 2.75 1.78
N GLY A 103 -1.52 1.51 1.52
CA GLY A 103 -0.24 1.18 0.92
C GLY A 103 -0.40 0.14 -0.17
N ALA A 104 0.14 0.40 -1.37
CA ALA A 104 0.14 -0.53 -2.48
C ALA A 104 1.56 -0.73 -3.03
N SER A 105 1.97 -1.98 -3.28
CA SER A 105 3.26 -2.27 -3.95
C SER A 105 3.19 -2.16 -5.47
N PHE A 106 1.99 -2.06 -6.04
CA PHE A 106 1.73 -1.87 -7.46
C PHE A 106 1.25 -0.44 -7.76
N HIS A 107 0.99 -0.17 -9.04
CA HIS A 107 0.52 1.10 -9.57
C HIS A 107 -0.96 1.04 -9.94
N PRO A 108 -1.89 1.27 -8.99
CA PRO A 108 -3.32 1.32 -9.27
C PRO A 108 -3.70 2.47 -10.22
N GLU A 109 -2.82 3.46 -10.41
CA GLU A 109 -2.99 4.60 -11.30
C GLU A 109 -2.71 4.27 -12.77
N LEU A 110 -2.08 3.13 -13.06
CA LEU A 110 -1.74 2.70 -14.43
C LEU A 110 -2.83 1.80 -15.05
N THR A 111 -4.04 1.84 -14.51
CA THR A 111 -5.23 1.16 -15.03
C THR A 111 -6.41 2.14 -15.11
N LEU A 112 -7.39 1.83 -15.95
CA LEU A 112 -8.65 2.57 -16.02
C LEU A 112 -9.59 2.24 -14.84
N ASP A 113 -9.25 1.21 -14.06
CA ASP A 113 -10.02 0.80 -12.90
C ASP A 113 -9.73 1.66 -11.66
N SER A 114 -10.68 2.52 -11.32
CA SER A 114 -10.55 3.47 -10.23
C SER A 114 -10.97 2.94 -8.86
N ARG A 115 -11.36 1.66 -8.72
CA ARG A 115 -12.01 1.17 -7.49
C ARG A 115 -11.14 1.26 -6.23
N ILE A 116 -9.81 1.12 -6.35
CA ILE A 116 -8.88 1.31 -5.22
C ILE A 116 -8.80 2.80 -4.81
N HIS A 117 -8.82 3.72 -5.79
CA HIS A 117 -8.88 5.15 -5.51
C HIS A 117 -10.22 5.53 -4.87
N ALA A 118 -11.33 4.98 -5.35
CA ALA A 118 -12.65 5.16 -4.76
C ALA A 118 -12.70 4.61 -3.32
N TYR A 119 -12.10 3.44 -3.07
CA TYR A 119 -11.92 2.88 -1.73
C TYR A 119 -11.18 3.86 -0.80
N PHE A 120 -10.05 4.40 -1.25
CA PHE A 120 -9.28 5.38 -0.47
C PHE A 120 -10.08 6.65 -0.18
N ILE A 121 -10.78 7.21 -1.18
CA ILE A 121 -11.65 8.38 -0.99
C ILE A 121 -12.72 8.08 0.05
N ASN A 122 -13.37 6.91 -0.03
CA ASN A 122 -14.39 6.53 0.93
C ASN A 122 -13.82 6.41 2.35
N LYS A 123 -12.66 5.77 2.50
CA LYS A 123 -11.90 5.73 3.77
C LYS A 123 -11.66 7.13 4.33
N THR A 124 -11.30 8.11 3.49
CA THR A 124 -11.10 9.49 3.96
C THR A 124 -12.38 10.15 4.49
N LYS A 125 -13.53 9.87 3.86
CA LYS A 125 -14.84 10.36 4.30
C LYS A 125 -15.24 9.73 5.63
N GLU A 126 -15.01 8.43 5.78
CA GLU A 126 -15.31 7.70 7.01
C GLU A 126 -14.49 8.23 8.20
N ILE A 127 -13.20 8.49 8.00
CA ILE A 127 -12.34 9.12 9.01
C ILE A 127 -12.85 10.51 9.38
N LYS A 128 -13.25 11.32 8.38
CA LYS A 128 -13.81 12.67 8.62
C LYS A 128 -15.11 12.62 9.44
N ASN A 129 -15.92 11.59 9.23
CA ASN A 129 -17.19 11.38 9.94
C ASN A 129 -17.03 10.69 11.31
N GLY A 130 -15.79 10.48 11.77
CA GLY A 130 -15.51 9.91 13.10
C GLY A 130 -15.69 8.39 13.20
N LYS A 131 -15.82 7.67 12.07
CA LYS A 131 -15.77 6.20 12.11
C LYS A 131 -14.38 5.73 12.53
N ARG A 132 -14.36 4.80 13.48
CA ARG A 132 -13.14 4.18 13.99
C ARG A 132 -12.93 2.85 13.27
N PHE A 133 -11.81 2.70 12.57
CA PHE A 133 -11.37 1.42 12.04
C PHE A 133 -10.75 0.65 13.19
N LEU A 134 -11.40 -0.44 13.60
CA LEU A 134 -10.97 -1.36 14.65
C LEU A 134 -9.87 -2.29 14.13
#